data_AF-A0A7J6HWL5-F1
#
_entry.id   AF-A0A7J6HWL5-F1
#
_cell.length_a   1.000
_cell.length_b   1.000
_cell.length_c   1.000
_cell.angle_alpha   90.00
_cell.angle_beta   90.00
_cell.angle_gamma   90.00
#
_symmetry.space_group_name_H-M   'P 1'
#
loop_
_entity.id
_entity.type
_entity.pdbx_description
1 polymer ?
#
loop_
_entity_poly.entity_id
_entity_poly.type
_entity_poly.pdbx_seq_one_letter_code
_entity_poly.pdbx_strand_id
1 'polypeptide(L)'
;MSITGSLLQLPPLHSLKLSSSSVTTPFLHGSTPLSLLSKPSSALTTPTLSPPSFLPPIRAMRSMRGRVVCSTNDKTVSVEVVRLAPHPKYKRRVRKKKKFQAHDPENQFKVGDIVQLEKSRPISKTKTFIAVAVPDRNSPKKSGEEGQQELGIPLESQQQPV
;
A
#
# COMPACT_ATOMS: atom_id res chain seq x y z
N MET A 1 -25.17 42.54 44.06
CA MET A 1 -25.92 41.31 44.41
C MET A 1 -25.13 40.12 43.90
N SER A 2 -24.48 39.43 44.82
CA SER A 2 -23.46 38.41 44.57
C SER A 2 -24.13 37.05 44.36
N ILE A 3 -24.00 36.47 43.18
CA ILE A 3 -24.48 35.11 42.89
C ILE A 3 -23.29 34.16 43.03
N THR A 4 -23.28 33.42 44.13
CA THR A 4 -22.32 32.38 44.47
C THR A 4 -22.57 31.12 43.63
N GLY A 5 -21.47 30.47 43.24
CA GLY A 5 -21.45 29.31 42.35
C GLY A 5 -22.00 28.03 42.98
N SER A 6 -22.71 27.27 42.15
CA SER A 6 -23.12 25.89 42.44
C SER A 6 -22.06 24.93 41.87
N LEU A 7 -21.31 24.31 42.77
CA LEU A 7 -20.32 23.28 42.50
C LEU A 7 -21.03 21.94 42.33
N LEU A 8 -21.10 21.42 41.09
CA LEU A 8 -21.67 20.11 40.82
C LEU A 8 -20.69 19.00 41.26
N GLN A 9 -21.07 18.31 42.34
CA GLN A 9 -20.44 17.12 42.88
C GLN A 9 -20.63 15.93 41.91
N LEU A 10 -19.55 15.36 41.38
CA LEU A 10 -19.55 14.10 40.63
C LEU A 10 -19.47 12.90 41.59
N PRO A 11 -20.17 11.77 41.33
CA PRO A 11 -20.08 10.57 42.16
C PRO A 11 -18.80 9.74 41.87
N PRO A 12 -18.25 9.01 42.87
CA PRO A 12 -17.04 8.22 42.71
C PRO A 12 -17.25 6.93 41.89
N LEU A 13 -16.24 6.58 41.10
CA LEU A 13 -16.18 5.34 40.30
C LEU A 13 -15.90 4.12 41.18
N HIS A 14 -16.74 3.09 41.06
CA HIS A 14 -16.52 1.78 41.68
C HIS A 14 -15.48 0.96 40.90
N SER A 15 -14.48 0.48 41.63
CA SER A 15 -13.42 -0.43 41.17
C SER A 15 -13.95 -1.87 41.09
N LEU A 16 -13.93 -2.46 39.89
CA LEU A 16 -14.20 -3.88 39.69
C LEU A 16 -12.88 -4.65 39.76
N LYS A 17 -12.73 -5.47 40.81
CA LYS A 17 -11.61 -6.40 41.00
C LYS A 17 -11.86 -7.66 40.15
N LEU A 18 -10.95 -7.95 39.21
CA LEU A 18 -10.89 -9.27 38.57
C LEU A 18 -10.10 -10.22 39.48
N SER A 19 -10.74 -11.28 39.95
CA SER A 19 -10.08 -12.39 40.63
C SER A 19 -9.41 -13.30 39.59
N SER A 20 -8.10 -13.49 39.75
CA SER A 20 -7.32 -14.47 39.00
C SER A 20 -7.58 -15.87 39.57
N SER A 21 -8.00 -16.81 38.74
CA SER A 21 -7.94 -18.24 39.05
C SER A 21 -6.72 -18.87 38.36
N SER A 22 -5.73 -19.24 39.15
CA SER A 22 -4.59 -20.07 38.76
C SER A 22 -4.99 -21.55 38.86
N VAL A 23 -5.17 -22.21 37.71
CA VAL A 23 -5.37 -23.66 37.66
C VAL A 23 -3.99 -24.33 37.66
N THR A 24 -3.54 -24.73 38.84
CA THR A 24 -2.35 -25.57 39.04
C THR A 24 -2.79 -27.04 38.94
N THR A 25 -2.25 -27.79 37.99
CA THR A 25 -2.39 -29.24 37.93
C THR A 25 -1.10 -29.91 38.39
N PRO A 26 -1.09 -30.62 39.53
CA PRO A 26 0.04 -31.43 39.94
C PRO A 26 -0.13 -32.86 39.43
N PHE A 27 0.60 -33.24 38.39
CA PHE A 27 0.91 -34.65 38.16
C PHE A 27 2.42 -34.84 38.19
N LEU A 28 2.82 -35.52 39.26
CA LEU A 28 4.15 -35.93 39.67
C LEU A 28 4.61 -37.13 38.81
N HIS A 29 5.86 -37.06 38.37
CA HIS A 29 6.78 -38.14 37.98
C HIS A 29 6.38 -39.13 36.87
N GLY A 30 7.10 -39.01 35.75
CA GLY A 30 7.31 -40.07 34.78
C GLY A 30 8.63 -39.85 34.04
N SER A 31 9.76 -40.27 34.63
CA SER A 31 11.05 -40.32 33.96
C SER A 31 11.11 -41.56 33.06
N THR A 32 10.85 -41.39 31.77
CA THR A 32 11.09 -42.44 30.77
C THR A 32 12.46 -42.25 30.10
N PRO A 33 13.30 -43.30 30.00
CA PRO A 33 14.65 -43.18 29.46
C PRO A 33 14.68 -42.84 27.97
N LEU A 34 15.66 -42.02 27.61
CA LEU A 34 16.04 -41.66 26.24
C LEU A 34 16.25 -42.92 25.39
N SER A 35 15.36 -43.16 24.42
CA SER A 35 15.62 -44.06 23.31
C SER A 35 16.11 -43.24 22.12
N LEU A 36 17.39 -43.42 21.78
CA LEU A 36 18.01 -42.98 20.54
C LEU A 36 17.41 -43.80 19.39
N LEU A 37 16.31 -43.32 18.82
CA LEU A 37 15.78 -43.86 17.57
C LEU A 37 16.40 -43.08 16.41
N SER A 38 17.48 -43.64 15.88
CA SER A 38 18.04 -43.31 14.57
C SER A 38 16.96 -43.48 13.50
N LYS A 39 16.45 -42.37 12.94
CA LYS A 39 15.67 -42.44 11.70
C LYS A 39 16.64 -42.61 10.52
N PRO A 40 16.51 -43.66 9.70
CA PRO A 40 17.19 -43.71 8.42
C PRO A 40 16.59 -42.64 7.49
N SER A 41 17.46 -41.73 7.05
CA SER A 41 17.24 -40.84 5.93
C SER A 41 17.18 -41.68 4.65
N SER A 42 15.97 -42.03 4.21
CA SER A 42 15.73 -42.41 2.82
C SER A 42 15.03 -41.24 2.15
N ALA A 43 15.84 -40.41 1.50
CA ALA A 43 15.41 -39.28 0.69
C ALA A 43 14.46 -39.74 -0.42
N LEU A 44 13.16 -39.53 -0.23
CA LEU A 44 12.22 -39.35 -1.33
C LEU A 44 12.06 -37.84 -1.49
N THR A 45 12.84 -37.26 -2.39
CA THR A 45 12.66 -35.90 -2.90
C THR A 45 11.30 -35.82 -3.59
N THR A 46 10.25 -35.52 -2.82
CA THR A 46 9.00 -35.02 -3.36
C THR A 46 9.34 -33.79 -4.22
N PRO A 47 9.01 -33.76 -5.52
CA PRO A 47 9.10 -32.51 -6.26
C PRO A 47 8.09 -31.57 -5.60
N THR A 48 8.60 -30.66 -4.78
CA THR A 48 7.82 -29.52 -4.30
C THR A 48 7.43 -28.75 -5.54
N LEU A 49 6.23 -29.03 -6.06
CA LEU A 49 5.60 -28.20 -7.07
C LEU A 49 5.43 -26.83 -6.40
N SER A 50 6.40 -25.95 -6.63
CA SER A 50 6.37 -24.57 -6.18
C SER A 50 5.01 -24.01 -6.60
N PRO A 51 4.20 -23.47 -5.68
CA PRO A 51 2.95 -22.86 -6.07
C PRO A 51 3.23 -21.87 -7.19
N PRO A 52 2.44 -21.84 -8.28
CA PRO A 52 2.68 -20.92 -9.37
C PRO A 52 2.70 -19.50 -8.81
N SER A 53 3.88 -18.87 -8.81
CA SER A 53 4.16 -17.54 -8.25
C SER A 53 3.44 -16.40 -8.98
N PHE A 54 2.61 -16.74 -9.97
CA PHE A 54 1.94 -15.81 -10.86
C PHE A 54 0.55 -15.39 -10.39
N LEU A 55 0.06 -15.91 -9.26
CA LEU A 55 -1.21 -15.43 -8.72
C LEU A 55 -0.99 -14.06 -8.05
N PRO A 56 -1.63 -12.99 -8.54
CA PRO A 56 -1.52 -11.70 -7.88
C PRO A 56 -2.11 -11.80 -6.47
N PRO A 57 -1.54 -11.09 -5.48
CA PRO A 57 -2.08 -11.10 -4.14
C PRO A 57 -3.52 -10.57 -4.16
N ILE A 58 -4.46 -11.34 -3.61
CA ILE A 58 -5.85 -10.92 -3.46
C ILE A 58 -5.88 -9.79 -2.41
N ARG A 59 -6.11 -8.57 -2.88
CA ARG A 59 -6.19 -7.38 -2.02
C ARG A 59 -7.66 -7.02 -1.83
N ALA A 60 -8.11 -7.02 -0.58
CA ALA A 60 -9.49 -6.65 -0.23
C ALA A 60 -9.85 -5.20 -0.62
N MET A 61 -8.87 -4.30 -0.71
CA MET A 61 -9.08 -2.90 -1.10
C MET A 61 -8.09 -2.43 -2.15
N ARG A 62 -8.56 -1.52 -3.02
CA ARG A 62 -7.74 -0.91 -4.07
C ARG A 62 -6.71 0.04 -3.45
N SER A 63 -5.45 -0.11 -3.85
CA SER A 63 -4.36 0.82 -3.55
C SER A 63 -4.62 2.22 -4.14
N MET A 64 -4.28 3.26 -3.38
CA MET A 64 -4.45 4.64 -3.80
C MET A 64 -3.29 5.07 -4.70
N ARG A 65 -3.52 5.98 -5.65
CA ARG A 65 -2.45 6.56 -6.47
C ARG A 65 -2.45 8.07 -6.32
N GLY A 66 -1.27 8.66 -6.26
CA GLY A 66 -1.13 10.09 -6.06
C GLY A 66 0.22 10.61 -6.53
N ARG A 67 0.36 11.93 -6.51
CA ARG A 67 1.58 12.63 -6.89
C ARG A 67 2.34 13.04 -5.64
N VAL A 68 3.66 12.87 -5.64
CA VAL A 68 4.53 13.36 -4.56
C VAL A 68 4.58 14.88 -4.60
N VAL A 69 4.19 15.52 -3.51
CA VAL A 69 4.19 16.99 -3.37
C VAL A 69 5.44 17.48 -2.66
N CYS A 70 5.95 16.71 -1.69
CA CYS A 70 7.12 17.08 -0.91
C CYS A 70 7.90 15.82 -0.52
N SER A 71 9.22 15.90 -0.65
CA SER A 71 10.19 14.85 -0.30
C SER A 71 11.29 15.38 0.64
N THR A 72 11.04 16.48 1.35
CA THR A 72 12.05 17.14 2.20
C THR A 72 12.36 16.33 3.46
N ASN A 73 11.48 15.42 3.87
CA ASN A 73 11.64 14.65 5.11
C ASN A 73 12.34 13.31 4.84
N ASP A 74 13.16 12.86 5.80
CA ASP A 74 13.81 11.56 5.69
C ASP A 74 12.81 10.40 5.72
N LYS A 75 13.04 9.45 4.83
CA LYS A 75 12.31 8.20 4.68
C LYS A 75 10.80 8.38 4.55
N THR A 76 10.38 9.54 4.07
CA THR A 76 9.00 10.00 4.12
C THR A 76 8.68 10.91 2.95
N VAL A 77 7.63 10.56 2.21
CA VAL A 77 7.11 11.40 1.12
C VAL A 77 5.67 11.80 1.39
N SER A 78 5.36 13.07 1.17
CA SER A 78 4.00 13.61 1.26
C SER A 78 3.32 13.48 -0.11
N VAL A 79 2.35 12.59 -0.21
CA VAL A 79 1.66 12.27 -1.46
C VAL A 79 0.25 12.86 -1.46
N GLU A 80 -0.07 13.63 -2.50
CA GLU A 80 -1.43 14.11 -2.75
C GLU A 80 -2.20 13.09 -3.59
N VAL A 81 -3.27 12.55 -3.00
CA VAL A 81 -4.20 11.67 -3.69
C VAL A 81 -5.45 12.46 -4.07
N VAL A 82 -5.78 12.42 -5.36
CA VAL A 82 -7.00 13.00 -5.91
C VAL A 82 -7.99 11.87 -6.18
N ARG A 83 -9.19 11.95 -5.59
CA ARG A 83 -10.29 11.03 -5.88
C ARG A 83 -11.52 11.79 -6.36
N LEU A 84 -12.27 11.17 -7.26
CA LEU A 84 -13.57 11.69 -7.68
C LEU A 84 -14.66 11.07 -6.80
N ALA A 85 -15.45 11.92 -6.15
CA ALA A 85 -16.62 11.49 -5.40
C ALA A 85 -17.85 12.25 -5.91
N PRO A 86 -19.02 11.60 -6.06
CA PRO A 86 -20.25 12.30 -6.37
C PRO A 86 -20.63 13.23 -5.21
N HIS A 87 -21.08 14.44 -5.52
CA HIS A 87 -21.69 15.32 -4.54
C HIS A 87 -23.01 14.70 -4.05
N PRO A 88 -23.31 14.65 -2.72
CA PRO A 88 -24.45 13.90 -2.19
C PRO A 88 -25.81 14.36 -2.75
N LYS A 89 -26.04 15.68 -2.84
CA LYS A 89 -27.29 16.25 -3.40
C LYS A 89 -27.32 16.26 -4.93
N TYR A 90 -26.35 16.93 -5.54
CA TYR A 90 -26.35 17.22 -6.99
C TYR A 90 -25.75 16.14 -7.89
N LYS A 91 -25.14 15.08 -7.34
CA LYS A 91 -24.54 13.94 -8.07
C LYS A 91 -23.41 14.27 -9.06
N ARG A 92 -23.08 15.54 -9.29
CA ARG A 92 -21.86 15.98 -10.03
C ARG A 92 -20.61 15.37 -9.39
N ARG A 93 -19.70 14.81 -10.20
CA ARG A 93 -18.42 14.27 -9.73
C ARG A 93 -17.48 15.42 -9.36
N VAL A 94 -17.06 15.47 -8.09
CA VAL A 94 -16.17 16.50 -7.56
C VAL A 94 -14.82 15.87 -7.20
N ARG A 95 -13.72 16.59 -7.51
CA ARG A 95 -12.36 16.20 -7.13
C ARG A 95 -12.12 16.51 -5.66
N LYS A 96 -11.88 15.49 -4.84
CA LYS A 96 -11.43 15.61 -3.44
C LYS A 96 -9.95 15.25 -3.35
N LYS A 97 -9.16 16.14 -2.76
CA LYS A 97 -7.72 15.99 -2.59
C LYS A 97 -7.40 15.73 -1.12
N LYS A 98 -6.50 14.80 -0.83
CA LYS A 98 -5.99 14.56 0.53
C LYS A 98 -4.51 14.21 0.45
N LYS A 99 -3.72 14.81 1.36
CA LYS A 99 -2.30 14.51 1.52
C LYS A 99 -2.11 13.36 2.51
N PHE A 100 -1.17 12.46 2.22
CA PHE A 100 -0.81 11.32 3.04
C PHE A 100 0.70 11.29 3.23
N GLN A 101 1.14 10.90 4.43
CA GLN A 101 2.54 10.62 4.69
C GLN A 101 2.81 9.14 4.39
N ALA A 102 3.64 8.88 3.39
CA ALA A 102 4.04 7.54 3.00
C ALA A 102 5.49 7.28 3.42
N HIS A 103 5.78 6.06 3.84
CA HIS A 103 7.13 5.62 4.13
C HIS A 103 7.81 5.14 2.85
N ASP A 104 9.03 5.63 2.67
CA ASP A 104 9.98 5.19 1.65
C ASP A 104 11.31 4.99 2.37
N PRO A 105 11.80 3.75 2.60
CA PRO A 105 13.03 3.54 3.36
C PRO A 105 14.29 3.99 2.61
N GLU A 106 14.24 4.04 1.28
CA GLU A 106 15.40 4.25 0.40
C GLU A 106 15.42 5.67 -0.21
N ASN A 107 14.41 6.51 0.08
CA ASN A 107 14.27 7.87 -0.46
C ASN A 107 14.37 7.91 -2.00
N GLN A 108 13.80 6.91 -2.66
CA GLN A 108 13.85 6.78 -4.12
C GLN A 108 12.97 7.81 -4.82
N PHE A 109 11.85 8.19 -4.20
CA PHE A 109 10.83 9.02 -4.85
C PHE A 109 11.11 10.51 -4.68
N LYS A 110 11.02 11.27 -5.77
CA LYS A 110 11.22 12.72 -5.80
C LYS A 110 9.91 13.48 -5.93
N VAL A 111 9.97 14.79 -5.73
CA VAL A 111 8.82 15.67 -5.93
C VAL A 111 8.37 15.61 -7.38
N GLY A 112 7.09 15.33 -7.60
CA GLY A 112 6.49 15.27 -8.92
C GLY A 112 6.15 13.86 -9.40
N ASP A 113 6.75 12.83 -8.79
CA ASP A 113 6.55 11.43 -9.18
C ASP A 113 5.13 10.95 -8.87
N ILE A 114 4.65 9.99 -9.66
CA ILE A 114 3.38 9.31 -9.41
C ILE A 114 3.69 7.99 -8.71
N VAL A 115 3.11 7.81 -7.52
CA VAL A 115 3.36 6.64 -6.67
C VAL A 115 2.05 5.96 -6.30
N GLN A 116 2.15 4.67 -6.00
CA GLN A 116 1.06 3.87 -5.47
C GLN A 116 1.22 3.72 -3.95
N LEU A 117 0.15 3.99 -3.19
CA LEU A 117 0.12 3.88 -1.74
C LEU A 117 -0.48 2.54 -1.35
N GLU A 118 0.30 1.76 -0.61
CA GLU A 118 -0.12 0.48 -0.04
C GLU A 118 -0.29 0.62 1.47
N LYS A 119 -1.37 0.04 2.00
CA LYS A 119 -1.64 0.06 3.45
C LYS A 119 -0.68 -0.91 4.14
N SER A 120 -0.09 -0.46 5.23
CA SER A 120 0.87 -1.23 6.03
C SER A 120 0.56 -1.12 7.52
N ARG A 121 1.39 -1.74 8.37
CA ARG A 121 1.37 -1.44 9.81
C ARG A 121 1.65 0.06 10.03
N PRO A 122 1.11 0.69 11.08
CA PRO A 122 1.51 2.04 11.45
C PRO A 122 3.04 2.10 11.69
N ILE A 123 3.72 3.03 11.02
CA ILE A 123 5.17 3.27 11.15
C ILE A 123 5.40 4.49 12.04
N SER A 124 4.47 5.45 12.01
CA SER A 124 4.40 6.58 12.92
C SER A 124 2.94 6.95 13.19
N LYS A 125 2.72 8.03 13.96
CA LYS A 125 1.37 8.57 14.23
C LYS A 125 0.56 8.84 12.95
N THR A 126 1.23 9.22 11.85
CA THR A 126 0.58 9.58 10.58
C THR A 126 0.93 8.63 9.44
N LYS A 127 2.16 8.07 9.43
CA LYS A 127 2.63 7.18 8.36
C LYS A 127 2.06 5.78 8.55
N THR A 128 1.02 5.47 7.79
CA THR A 128 0.42 4.11 7.73
C THR A 128 0.55 3.48 6.33
N PHE A 129 1.11 4.22 5.37
CA PHE A 129 1.24 3.81 3.98
C PHE A 129 2.70 3.63 3.59
N ILE A 130 2.97 2.68 2.70
CA ILE A 130 4.25 2.50 2.02
C ILE A 130 4.11 3.02 0.59
N ALA A 131 5.11 3.75 0.11
CA ALA A 131 5.20 4.20 -1.27
C ALA A 131 5.77 3.07 -2.14
N VAL A 132 5.05 2.70 -3.19
CA VAL A 132 5.41 1.64 -4.14
C VAL A 132 5.39 2.21 -5.55
N ALA A 133 6.29 1.72 -6.40
CA ALA A 133 6.32 2.05 -7.82
C ALA A 133 4.97 1.73 -8.48
N VAL A 134 4.59 2.56 -9.45
CA VAL A 134 3.33 2.37 -10.16
C VAL A 134 3.49 1.20 -11.13
N PRO A 135 2.67 0.13 -11.05
CA PRO A 135 2.75 -0.95 -12.01
C PRO A 135 2.31 -0.45 -13.38
N ASP A 136 3.00 -0.91 -14.42
CA ASP A 136 2.77 -0.58 -15.82
C ASP A 136 1.34 -0.94 -16.20
N ARG A 137 0.55 0.07 -16.53
CA ARG A 137 -0.80 -0.10 -17.03
C ARG A 137 -0.76 0.04 -18.54
N ASN A 138 -0.44 -1.05 -19.23
CA ASN A 138 -0.58 -1.24 -20.67
C ASN A 138 -0.38 0.07 -21.46
N SER A 139 0.84 0.62 -21.46
CA SER A 139 1.15 1.77 -22.29
C SER A 139 1.18 1.29 -23.74
N PRO A 140 0.48 1.97 -24.69
CA PRO A 140 0.83 1.78 -26.09
C PRO A 140 2.28 2.23 -26.22
N LYS A 141 3.20 1.28 -26.45
CA LYS A 141 4.57 1.61 -26.86
C LYS A 141 4.42 2.51 -28.08
N LYS A 142 4.97 3.73 -28.05
CA LYS A 142 5.23 4.49 -29.27
C LYS A 142 6.11 3.59 -30.14
N SER A 143 5.51 2.94 -31.14
CA SER A 143 6.24 2.41 -32.28
C SER A 143 7.03 3.56 -32.88
N GLY A 144 8.32 3.32 -33.14
CA GLY A 144 9.32 4.34 -33.42
C GLY A 144 8.89 5.36 -34.48
N GLU A 145 9.38 6.58 -34.28
CA GLU A 145 9.67 7.50 -35.38
C GLU A 145 10.80 6.87 -36.19
N GLU A 146 10.46 5.97 -37.11
CA GLU A 146 11.31 5.63 -38.25
C GLU A 146 11.01 6.62 -39.37
N GLY A 147 12.08 7.10 -40.01
CA GLY A 147 12.09 8.29 -40.84
C GLY A 147 11.30 8.19 -42.16
N GLN A 148 10.96 9.38 -42.65
CA GLN A 148 11.08 9.77 -44.07
C GLN A 148 10.80 8.67 -45.10
N GLN A 149 9.55 8.58 -45.53
CA GLN A 149 9.24 8.42 -46.95
C GLN A 149 8.25 9.53 -47.27
N GLU A 150 8.75 10.59 -47.90
CA GLU A 150 7.91 11.55 -48.59
C GLU A 150 6.91 10.78 -49.45
N LEU A 151 5.63 11.10 -49.33
CA LEU A 151 4.71 10.88 -50.45
C LEU A 151 5.09 11.89 -51.54
N GLY A 152 6.22 11.65 -52.18
CA GLY A 152 6.61 12.31 -53.42
C GLY A 152 5.66 11.79 -54.49
N ILE A 153 4.50 12.43 -54.62
CA ILE A 153 3.76 12.40 -55.87
C ILE A 153 4.64 13.20 -56.85
N PRO A 154 5.27 12.58 -57.86
CA PRO A 154 6.02 13.34 -58.83
C PRO A 154 5.00 14.02 -59.75
N LEU A 155 4.70 15.30 -59.49
CA LEU A 155 4.09 16.18 -60.48
C LEU A 155 5.19 16.63 -61.45
N GLU A 156 5.67 15.70 -62.26
CA GLU A 156 6.50 16.00 -63.41
C GLU A 156 5.56 16.42 -64.56
N SER A 157 5.21 17.70 -64.58
CA SER A 157 4.55 18.34 -65.72
C SER A 157 5.61 18.63 -66.79
N GLN A 158 5.88 17.65 -67.66
CA GLN A 158 6.66 17.91 -68.87
C GLN A 158 5.86 18.81 -69.82
N GLN A 159 6.30 20.05 -69.97
CA GLN A 159 5.81 20.96 -71.00
C GLN A 159 6.89 21.07 -72.09
N GLN A 160 6.58 20.59 -73.29
CA GLN A 160 7.46 20.74 -74.45
C GLN A 160 7.37 22.17 -75.00
N PRO A 161 8.49 22.85 -75.29
CA PRO A 161 8.44 24.13 -76.00
C PRO A 161 8.07 23.92 -77.47
N VAL A 162 7.24 24.83 -78.00
CA VAL A 162 6.87 24.97 -79.42
C VAL A 162 7.97 25.72 -80.17
#